data_AF-A0A0D5ZE65-F1
#
_entry.id   AF-A0A0D5ZE65-F1
#
_cell.length_a   1.000
_cell.length_b   1.000
_cell.length_c   1.000
_cell.angle_alpha   90.00
_cell.angle_beta   90.00
_cell.angle_gamma   90.00
#
_symmetry.space_group_name_H-M   'P 1'
#
loop_
_entity.id
_entity.type
_entity.pdbx_description
1 polymer ?
#
loop_
_entity_poly.entity_id
_entity_poly.type
_entity_poly.pdbx_seq_one_letter_code
_entity_poly.pdbx_strand_id
1 'polypeptide(L)'
;MGYSDKVGVTVTSIVVNEDSVDNIRDAVLERQRVHPLSECFFNITGGKKVLSLNLFTMAVWMDATPYYVDISGHISEFSIPRIHPDNLDPEGPYFSILSIMYSLSNEGNDSVLYSDVFLKLGESYRPTVQRTKGRYPNLRRGTFSKLIRYLIERGLLEEDFVGAGHRSKELKITRDGVFTFNFINGHNSKDSQ
;
A
#
# COMPACT_ATOMS: atom_id res chain seq x y z
N MET A 1 13.48 17.23 -33.75
CA MET A 1 14.02 16.87 -32.42
C MET A 1 12.87 16.97 -31.43
N GLY A 2 12.44 15.82 -30.90
CA GLY A 2 11.32 15.77 -29.97
C GLY A 2 11.70 16.37 -28.63
N TYR A 3 10.71 16.79 -27.83
CA TYR A 3 10.96 17.30 -26.48
C TYR A 3 11.67 16.25 -25.60
N SER A 4 11.45 14.95 -25.85
CA SER A 4 12.08 13.81 -25.18
C SER A 4 13.60 13.77 -25.31
N ASP A 5 14.14 14.11 -26.48
CA ASP A 5 15.59 14.07 -26.76
C ASP A 5 16.35 15.13 -25.94
N LYS A 6 15.65 16.19 -25.51
CA LYS A 6 16.21 17.29 -24.71
C LYS A 6 16.27 16.98 -23.22
N VAL A 7 15.50 16.01 -22.73
CA VAL A 7 15.38 15.67 -21.30
C VAL A 7 16.08 14.34 -20.98
N GLY A 8 16.73 13.71 -21.97
CA GLY A 8 17.43 12.44 -21.78
C GLY A 8 16.50 11.25 -21.53
N VAL A 9 15.24 11.35 -21.95
CA VAL A 9 14.24 10.29 -21.75
C VAL A 9 14.15 9.43 -23.02
N THR A 10 14.35 8.12 -22.86
CA THR A 10 14.11 7.16 -23.95
C THR A 10 12.61 6.92 -24.09
N VAL A 11 12.06 7.21 -25.27
CA VAL A 11 10.64 6.97 -25.56
C VAL A 11 10.52 5.76 -26.48
N THR A 12 9.71 4.79 -26.06
CA THR A 12 9.35 3.64 -26.89
C THR A 12 7.86 3.68 -27.18
N SER A 13 7.49 3.70 -28.47
CA SER A 13 6.09 3.64 -28.88
C SER A 13 5.62 2.19 -28.94
N ILE A 14 4.47 1.90 -28.35
CA ILE A 14 3.81 0.59 -28.37
C ILE A 14 2.46 0.78 -29.05
N VAL A 15 2.23 0.04 -30.13
CA VAL A 15 0.96 0.06 -30.85
C VAL A 15 0.17 -1.17 -30.44
N VAL A 16 -1.03 -0.96 -29.93
CA VAL A 16 -1.95 -2.02 -29.54
C VAL A 16 -3.11 -2.00 -30.55
N ASN A 17 -3.36 -3.14 -31.19
CA ASN A 17 -4.26 -3.20 -32.36
C ASN A 17 -5.74 -2.95 -32.01
N GLU A 18 -6.13 -3.22 -30.76
CA GLU A 18 -7.47 -2.94 -30.23
C GLU A 18 -7.36 -2.52 -28.76
N ASP A 19 -8.23 -1.61 -28.33
CA ASP A 19 -8.36 -1.16 -26.92
C ASP A 19 -9.03 -2.24 -26.04
N SER A 20 -8.62 -3.50 -26.18
CA SER A 20 -9.09 -4.60 -25.35
C SER A 20 -8.23 -4.73 -24.08
N VAL A 21 -8.86 -5.23 -23.02
CA VAL A 21 -8.19 -5.48 -21.73
C VAL A 21 -6.97 -6.39 -21.92
N ASP A 22 -7.13 -7.47 -22.70
CA ASP A 22 -6.09 -8.47 -22.91
C ASP A 22 -4.90 -7.92 -23.68
N ASN A 23 -5.14 -7.16 -24.76
CA ASN A 23 -4.06 -6.62 -25.58
C ASN A 23 -3.22 -5.58 -24.82
N ILE A 24 -3.88 -4.73 -24.02
CA ILE A 24 -3.18 -3.74 -23.17
C ILE A 24 -2.38 -4.46 -22.08
N ARG A 25 -2.97 -5.45 -21.40
CA ARG A 25 -2.28 -6.27 -20.39
C ARG A 25 -1.03 -6.90 -20.97
N ASP A 26 -1.16 -7.60 -22.11
CA ASP A 26 -0.07 -8.36 -22.70
C ASP A 26 1.08 -7.44 -23.13
N ALA A 27 0.75 -6.29 -23.72
CA ALA A 27 1.73 -5.27 -24.09
C ALA A 27 2.49 -4.69 -22.87
N VAL A 28 1.78 -4.44 -21.77
CA VAL A 28 2.40 -3.95 -20.51
C VAL A 28 3.30 -5.02 -19.90
N LEU A 29 2.83 -6.26 -19.80
CA LEU A 29 3.60 -7.36 -19.22
C LEU A 29 4.86 -7.70 -20.04
N GLU A 30 4.78 -7.62 -21.37
CA GLU A 30 5.93 -7.80 -22.25
C GLU A 30 7.02 -6.76 -21.94
N ARG A 31 6.64 -5.51 -21.67
CA ARG A 31 7.59 -4.45 -21.29
C ARG A 31 8.18 -4.67 -19.91
N GLN A 32 7.38 -5.08 -18.93
CA GLN A 32 7.90 -5.38 -17.60
C GLN A 32 8.92 -6.52 -17.62
N ARG A 33 8.76 -7.51 -18.50
CA ARG A 33 9.75 -8.60 -18.65
C ARG A 33 11.12 -8.11 -19.09
N VAL A 34 11.19 -7.03 -19.87
CA VAL A 34 12.46 -6.39 -20.27
C VAL A 34 13.09 -5.62 -19.11
N HIS A 35 12.26 -5.09 -18.20
CA HIS A 35 12.68 -4.26 -17.06
C HIS A 35 12.07 -4.74 -15.73
N PRO A 36 12.41 -5.96 -15.26
CA PRO A 36 11.67 -6.61 -14.17
C PRO A 36 11.82 -5.93 -12.82
N LEU A 37 12.87 -5.12 -12.62
CA LEU A 37 13.17 -4.42 -11.37
C LEU A 37 12.82 -2.94 -11.41
N SER A 38 12.26 -2.44 -12.52
CA SER A 38 11.91 -1.03 -12.64
C SER A 38 10.62 -0.73 -11.89
N GLU A 39 10.61 0.41 -11.20
CA GLU A 39 9.38 1.02 -10.71
C GLU A 39 8.50 1.44 -11.89
N CYS A 40 7.19 1.22 -11.74
CA CYS A 40 6.22 1.45 -12.79
C CYS A 40 5.23 2.53 -12.39
N PHE A 41 4.99 3.45 -13.32
CA PHE A 41 4.05 4.55 -13.18
C PHE A 41 3.12 4.57 -14.40
N PHE A 42 1.82 4.66 -14.17
CA PHE A 42 0.82 4.68 -15.23
C PHE A 42 0.07 6.00 -15.28
N ASN A 43 0.32 6.78 -16.33
CA ASN A 43 -0.44 8.00 -16.59
C ASN A 43 -1.82 7.65 -17.14
N ILE A 44 -2.88 7.95 -16.37
CA ILE A 44 -4.27 7.68 -16.77
C ILE A 44 -5.01 8.91 -17.30
N THR A 45 -4.30 10.03 -17.51
CA THR A 45 -4.85 11.32 -17.95
C THR A 45 -5.37 11.30 -19.38
N GLY A 46 -4.56 10.75 -20.29
CA GLY A 46 -4.78 10.83 -21.73
C GLY A 46 -5.40 9.56 -22.31
N GLY A 47 -6.06 9.71 -23.46
CA GLY A 47 -6.62 8.59 -24.22
C GLY A 47 -8.08 8.30 -23.91
N LYS A 48 -8.55 7.14 -24.36
CA LYS A 48 -9.93 6.70 -24.12
C LYS A 48 -10.07 6.20 -22.69
N LYS A 49 -11.27 6.34 -22.11
CA LYS A 49 -11.58 5.84 -20.75
C LYS A 49 -11.23 4.36 -20.56
N VAL A 50 -11.41 3.54 -21.60
CA VAL A 50 -11.09 2.10 -21.58
C VAL A 50 -9.58 1.88 -21.37
N LEU A 51 -8.73 2.67 -22.03
CA LEU A 51 -7.28 2.60 -21.82
C LEU A 51 -6.91 3.01 -20.39
N SER A 52 -7.42 4.14 -19.91
CA SER A 52 -7.18 4.60 -18.53
C SER A 52 -7.60 3.56 -17.49
N LEU A 53 -8.76 2.91 -17.67
CA LEU A 53 -9.25 1.85 -16.77
C LEU A 53 -8.35 0.60 -16.80
N ASN A 54 -7.88 0.22 -17.98
CA ASN A 54 -6.98 -0.92 -18.13
C ASN A 54 -5.61 -0.64 -17.51
N LEU A 55 -5.05 0.57 -17.71
CA LEU A 55 -3.81 0.99 -17.09
C LEU A 55 -3.93 1.05 -15.55
N PHE A 56 -5.07 1.51 -15.03
CA PHE A 56 -5.35 1.45 -13.60
C PHE A 56 -5.40 0.01 -13.08
N THR A 57 -6.09 -0.90 -13.79
CA THR A 57 -6.14 -2.33 -13.45
C THR A 57 -4.75 -2.95 -13.44
N MET A 58 -3.93 -2.65 -14.45
CA MET A 58 -2.54 -3.09 -14.50
C MET A 58 -1.73 -2.55 -13.32
N ALA A 59 -1.98 -1.31 -12.90
CA ALA A 59 -1.32 -0.74 -11.73
C ALA A 59 -1.60 -1.54 -10.46
N VAL A 60 -2.86 -1.93 -10.26
CA VAL A 60 -3.27 -2.80 -9.13
C VAL A 60 -2.56 -4.16 -9.20
N TRP A 61 -2.51 -4.79 -10.36
CA TRP A 61 -1.92 -6.13 -10.50
C TRP A 61 -0.39 -6.15 -10.38
N MET A 62 0.26 -5.05 -10.77
CA MET A 62 1.73 -4.95 -10.84
C MET A 62 2.33 -4.16 -9.68
N ASP A 63 1.52 -3.74 -8.71
CA ASP A 63 1.94 -2.85 -7.62
C ASP A 63 2.60 -1.55 -8.12
N ALA A 64 2.09 -1.03 -9.24
CA ALA A 64 2.55 0.21 -9.86
C ALA A 64 1.74 1.42 -9.38
N THR A 65 2.22 2.63 -9.65
CA THR A 65 1.56 3.88 -9.22
C THR A 65 0.77 4.51 -10.36
N PRO A 66 -0.57 4.50 -10.34
CA PRO A 66 -1.35 5.26 -11.31
C PRO A 66 -1.39 6.74 -10.92
N TYR A 67 -1.33 7.63 -11.91
CA TYR A 67 -1.38 9.07 -11.69
C TYR A 67 -2.16 9.81 -12.78
N TYR A 68 -2.74 10.95 -12.41
CA TYR A 68 -3.45 11.87 -13.29
C TYR A 68 -2.77 13.23 -13.27
N VAL A 69 -2.80 13.92 -14.41
CA VAL A 69 -2.29 15.29 -14.60
C VAL A 69 -3.46 16.19 -14.94
N ASP A 70 -3.73 17.17 -14.10
CA ASP A 70 -4.84 18.10 -14.35
C ASP A 70 -4.50 19.16 -15.42
N ILE A 71 -5.49 20.01 -15.73
CA ILE A 71 -5.35 21.09 -16.72
C ILE A 71 -4.27 22.13 -16.36
N SER A 72 -3.90 22.23 -15.08
CA SER A 72 -2.86 23.13 -14.58
C SER A 72 -1.47 22.48 -14.57
N GLY A 73 -1.38 21.18 -14.90
CA GLY A 73 -0.16 20.40 -14.86
C GLY A 73 0.13 19.77 -13.50
N HIS A 74 -0.83 19.81 -12.56
CA HIS A 74 -0.66 19.18 -11.25
C HIS A 74 -0.77 17.66 -11.36
N ILE A 75 0.19 16.95 -10.73
CA ILE A 75 0.23 15.48 -10.71
C ILE A 75 -0.43 14.98 -9.43
N SER A 76 -1.46 14.16 -9.59
CA SER A 76 -2.16 13.47 -8.50
C SER A 76 -1.98 11.96 -8.65
N GLU A 77 -1.24 11.36 -7.71
CA GLU A 77 -1.09 9.91 -7.60
C GLU A 77 -2.29 9.29 -6.86
N PHE A 78 -2.69 8.08 -7.28
CA PHE A 78 -3.75 7.33 -6.63
C PHE A 78 -3.17 6.29 -5.69
N SER A 79 -3.52 6.38 -4.40
CA SER A 79 -3.26 5.32 -3.43
C SER A 79 -4.16 4.11 -3.71
N ILE A 80 -3.56 2.93 -3.89
CA ILE A 80 -4.26 1.66 -3.98
C ILE A 80 -4.08 0.94 -2.64
N PRO A 81 -5.15 0.46 -1.96
CA PRO A 81 -5.00 -0.33 -0.75
C PRO A 81 -4.15 -1.57 -1.06
N ARG A 82 -2.95 -1.66 -0.46
CA ARG A 82 -2.02 -2.77 -0.71
C ARG A 82 -2.24 -3.96 0.23
N ILE A 83 -3.29 -3.93 1.05
CA ILE A 83 -3.65 -5.02 1.96
C ILE A 83 -4.44 -6.10 1.21
N HIS A 84 -4.12 -7.37 1.47
CA HIS A 84 -4.89 -8.48 0.90
C HIS A 84 -6.33 -8.47 1.45
N PRO A 85 -7.37 -8.75 0.64
CA PRO A 85 -8.76 -8.73 1.10
C PRO A 85 -9.02 -9.57 2.36
N ASP A 86 -8.43 -10.76 2.45
CA ASP A 86 -8.53 -11.63 3.64
C ASP A 86 -8.00 -11.00 4.94
N ASN A 87 -7.23 -9.92 4.84
CA ASN A 87 -6.65 -9.19 5.97
C ASN A 87 -7.40 -7.89 6.30
N LEU A 88 -8.55 -7.64 5.67
CA LEU A 88 -9.43 -6.50 5.95
C LEU A 88 -10.31 -6.71 7.19
N ASP A 89 -10.01 -7.70 8.04
CA ASP A 89 -10.74 -7.95 9.27
C ASP A 89 -10.56 -6.78 10.25
N PRO A 90 -11.62 -6.04 10.61
CA PRO A 90 -11.57 -4.94 11.56
C PRO A 90 -11.26 -5.39 12.99
N GLU A 91 -11.49 -6.65 13.33
CA GLU A 91 -11.10 -7.23 14.61
C GLU A 91 -9.72 -7.91 14.52
N GLY A 92 -9.11 -7.86 13.32
CA GLY A 92 -7.87 -8.51 13.00
C GLY A 92 -6.63 -7.76 13.52
N PRO A 93 -5.48 -8.45 13.53
CA PRO A 93 -4.25 -7.88 14.08
C PRO A 93 -3.67 -6.77 13.21
N TYR A 94 -3.87 -6.79 11.89
CA TYR A 94 -3.39 -5.75 10.98
C TYR A 94 -4.13 -4.43 11.19
N PHE A 95 -5.47 -4.47 11.26
CA PHE A 95 -6.28 -3.31 11.60
C PHE A 95 -5.94 -2.78 13.00
N SER A 96 -5.76 -3.66 13.98
CA SER A 96 -5.37 -3.28 15.33
C SER A 96 -4.05 -2.49 15.35
N ILE A 97 -3.04 -2.92 14.58
CA ILE A 97 -1.78 -2.18 14.44
C ILE A 97 -2.01 -0.83 13.78
N LEU A 98 -2.74 -0.79 12.65
CA LEU A 98 -3.02 0.47 11.95
C LEU A 98 -3.80 1.46 12.84
N SER A 99 -4.74 0.97 13.65
CA SER A 99 -5.51 1.77 14.62
C SER A 99 -4.62 2.36 15.72
N ILE A 100 -3.70 1.55 16.27
CA ILE A 100 -2.70 2.02 17.25
C ILE A 100 -1.84 3.11 16.62
N MET A 101 -1.31 2.88 15.43
CA MET A 101 -0.44 3.83 14.74
C MET A 101 -1.18 5.12 14.36
N TYR A 102 -2.42 5.02 13.87
CA TYR A 102 -3.25 6.16 13.51
C TYR A 102 -3.60 7.02 14.74
N SER A 103 -3.98 6.39 15.85
CA SER A 103 -4.29 7.10 17.10
C SER A 103 -3.07 7.87 17.61
N LEU A 104 -1.90 7.22 17.65
CA LEU A 104 -0.66 7.85 18.12
C LEU A 104 -0.18 8.97 17.19
N SER A 105 -0.39 8.82 15.88
CA SER A 105 -0.09 9.87 14.90
C SER A 105 -0.98 11.10 15.10
N ASN A 106 -2.28 10.92 15.38
CA ASN A 106 -3.19 12.04 15.67
C ASN A 106 -2.89 12.74 17.01
N GLU A 107 -2.23 12.06 17.93
CA GLU A 107 -1.71 12.65 19.18
C GLU A 107 -0.43 13.49 18.96
N GLY A 108 0.04 13.61 17.71
CA GLY A 108 1.21 14.41 17.34
C GLY A 108 2.53 13.64 17.30
N ASN A 109 2.50 12.30 17.41
CA ASN A 109 3.69 11.47 17.29
C ASN A 109 3.89 11.03 15.83
N ASP A 110 4.82 11.68 15.12
CA ASP A 110 5.14 11.33 13.73
C ASP A 110 5.76 9.92 13.59
N SER A 111 6.37 9.41 14.66
CA SER A 111 6.95 8.08 14.75
C SER A 111 6.74 7.48 16.15
N VAL A 112 6.70 6.15 16.22
CA VAL A 112 6.43 5.41 17.47
C VAL A 112 7.44 4.29 17.64
N LEU A 113 7.93 4.09 18.87
CA LEU A 113 8.84 2.99 19.16
C LEU A 113 8.18 1.63 18.88
N TYR A 114 8.93 0.76 18.20
CA TYR A 114 8.53 -0.62 17.89
C TYR A 114 8.10 -1.41 19.13
N SER A 115 8.75 -1.15 20.28
CA SER A 115 8.40 -1.76 21.57
C SER A 115 7.01 -1.36 22.06
N ASP A 116 6.60 -0.13 21.82
CA ASP A 116 5.38 0.44 22.38
C ASP A 116 4.18 -0.07 21.60
N VAL A 117 4.34 -0.22 20.28
CA VAL A 117 3.37 -0.90 19.42
C VAL A 117 3.22 -2.37 19.82
N PHE A 118 4.31 -3.07 20.17
CA PHE A 118 4.23 -4.45 20.68
C PHE A 118 3.42 -4.54 21.97
N LEU A 119 3.67 -3.62 22.92
CA LEU A 119 2.95 -3.59 24.19
C LEU A 119 1.47 -3.31 24.00
N LYS A 120 1.12 -2.25 23.25
CA LYS A 120 -0.27 -1.86 22.97
C LYS A 120 -1.03 -2.96 22.21
N LEU A 121 -0.41 -3.56 21.19
CA LEU A 121 -1.04 -4.67 20.49
C LEU A 121 -1.25 -5.86 21.42
N GLY A 122 -0.33 -6.12 22.35
CA GLY A 122 -0.43 -7.21 23.31
C GLY A 122 -1.69 -7.15 24.20
N GLU A 123 -2.22 -5.96 24.46
CA GLU A 123 -3.43 -5.75 25.27
C GLU A 123 -4.72 -6.13 24.54
N SER A 124 -4.75 -5.93 23.22
CA SER A 124 -5.92 -6.14 22.37
C SER A 124 -5.76 -7.27 21.35
N TYR A 125 -4.67 -8.03 21.41
CA TYR A 125 -4.29 -8.97 20.35
C TYR A 125 -5.34 -10.07 20.14
N ARG A 126 -5.93 -10.07 18.94
CA ARG A 126 -6.82 -11.12 18.45
C ARG A 126 -6.16 -11.81 17.24
N PRO A 127 -5.73 -13.08 17.36
CA PRO A 127 -5.26 -13.84 16.21
C PRO A 127 -6.41 -14.19 15.28
N THR A 128 -6.14 -14.13 13.98
CA THR A 128 -7.08 -14.46 12.89
C THR A 128 -7.65 -15.89 12.98
N VAL A 129 -6.90 -16.83 13.56
CA VAL A 129 -7.35 -18.22 13.75
C VAL A 129 -7.39 -18.56 15.23
N GLN A 130 -8.60 -18.74 15.76
CA GLN A 130 -8.80 -19.19 17.12
C GLN A 130 -8.49 -20.69 17.23
N ARG A 131 -7.32 -21.03 17.75
CA ARG A 131 -6.87 -22.43 17.90
C ARG A 131 -7.54 -23.19 19.05
N THR A 132 -8.23 -22.50 19.96
CA THR A 132 -8.76 -23.12 21.19
C THR A 132 -9.99 -22.35 21.66
N LYS A 133 -11.05 -23.05 22.09
CA LYS A 133 -12.29 -22.43 22.60
C LYS A 133 -11.97 -21.51 23.80
N GLY A 134 -12.17 -20.20 23.61
CA GLY A 134 -12.35 -19.24 24.71
C GLY A 134 -11.12 -18.50 25.24
N ARG A 135 -9.90 -18.79 24.79
CA ARG A 135 -8.71 -17.98 25.16
C ARG A 135 -7.80 -17.73 23.95
N TYR A 136 -7.59 -16.46 23.64
CA TYR A 136 -6.59 -16.06 22.67
C TYR A 136 -5.18 -16.24 23.25
N PRO A 137 -4.22 -16.79 22.48
CA PRO A 137 -2.83 -16.85 22.88
C PRO A 137 -2.23 -15.43 23.00
N ASN A 138 -1.34 -15.25 23.96
CA ASN A 138 -0.55 -14.01 24.09
C ASN A 138 0.25 -13.74 22.81
N LEU A 139 0.38 -12.46 22.46
CA LEU A 139 1.20 -12.00 21.35
C LEU A 139 2.67 -12.41 21.56
N ARG A 140 3.23 -13.14 20.59
CA ARG A 140 4.65 -13.53 20.60
C ARG A 140 5.45 -12.54 19.75
N ARG A 141 6.70 -12.25 20.14
CA ARG A 141 7.61 -11.37 19.37
C ARG A 141 7.78 -11.80 17.91
N GLY A 142 7.90 -13.10 17.66
CA GLY A 142 8.00 -13.63 16.30
C GLY A 142 6.74 -13.39 15.47
N THR A 143 5.55 -13.45 16.09
CA THR A 143 4.29 -13.13 15.42
C THR A 143 4.18 -11.64 15.14
N PHE A 144 4.47 -10.81 16.14
CA PHE A 144 4.49 -9.35 15.98
C PHE A 144 5.41 -8.92 14.84
N SER A 145 6.63 -9.44 14.79
CA SER A 145 7.60 -9.10 13.75
C SER A 145 7.13 -9.49 12.35
N LYS A 146 6.37 -10.58 12.21
CA LYS A 146 5.76 -10.96 10.92
C LYS A 146 4.64 -10.01 10.52
N LEU A 147 3.80 -9.61 11.47
CA LEU A 147 2.70 -8.67 11.21
C LEU A 147 3.23 -7.30 10.77
N ILE A 148 4.23 -6.77 11.48
CA ILE A 148 4.86 -5.49 11.14
C ILE A 148 5.56 -5.58 9.78
N ARG A 149 6.33 -6.64 9.54
CA ARG A 149 7.00 -6.83 8.24
C ARG A 149 6.00 -6.83 7.09
N TYR A 150 4.88 -7.53 7.23
CA TYR A 150 3.84 -7.53 6.20
C TYR A 150 3.33 -6.12 5.91
N LEU A 151 3.07 -5.31 6.95
CA LEU A 151 2.59 -3.93 6.77
C LEU A 151 3.66 -3.04 6.12
N ILE A 152 4.94 -3.25 6.41
CA ILE A 152 6.06 -2.54 5.77
C ILE A 152 6.21 -2.96 4.30
N GLU A 153 6.19 -4.26 4.01
CA GLU A 153 6.26 -4.80 2.65
C GLU A 153 5.09 -4.32 1.77
N ARG A 154 3.98 -3.93 2.39
CA ARG A 154 2.82 -3.31 1.72
C ARG A 154 2.84 -1.78 1.73
N GLY A 155 3.93 -1.15 2.16
CA GLY A 155 4.05 0.30 2.20
C GLY A 155 3.05 0.99 3.13
N LEU A 156 2.45 0.26 4.08
CA LEU A 156 1.48 0.81 5.03
C LEU A 156 2.15 1.38 6.28
N LEU A 157 3.35 0.87 6.58
CA LEU A 157 4.24 1.39 7.61
C LEU A 157 5.64 1.59 7.02
N GLU A 158 6.38 2.52 7.59
CA GLU A 158 7.82 2.69 7.40
C GLU A 158 8.54 2.32 8.69
N GLU A 159 9.74 1.73 8.59
CA GLU A 159 10.65 1.58 9.73
C GLU A 159 11.87 2.47 9.58
N ASP A 160 12.28 3.08 10.69
CA ASP A 160 13.55 3.79 10.80
C ASP A 160 14.28 3.36 12.08
N PHE A 161 15.58 3.60 12.12
CA PHE A 161 16.43 3.27 13.26
C PHE A 161 16.84 4.53 13.99
N VAL A 162 16.64 4.52 15.31
CA VAL A 162 16.93 5.68 16.16
C VAL A 162 18.11 5.41 17.09
N GLY A 163 18.93 6.46 17.26
CA GLY A 163 20.09 6.50 18.13
C GLY A 163 21.40 6.08 17.45
N ALA A 164 22.52 6.56 18.01
CA ALA A 164 23.85 6.18 17.57
C ALA A 164 24.03 4.65 17.72
N GLY A 165 24.14 3.96 16.58
CA GLY A 165 24.29 2.50 16.53
C GLY A 165 22.99 1.71 16.33
N HIS A 166 21.90 2.33 15.85
CA HIS A 166 20.67 1.63 15.42
C HIS A 166 20.06 0.72 16.51
N ARG A 167 20.13 1.15 17.77
CA ARG A 167 19.74 0.33 18.93
C ARG A 167 18.23 0.16 19.08
N SER A 168 17.45 1.08 18.52
CA SER A 168 15.99 1.12 18.62
C SER A 168 15.37 1.30 17.25
N LYS A 169 14.19 0.72 17.04
CA LYS A 169 13.39 0.90 15.82
C LYS A 169 12.19 1.76 16.12
N GLU A 170 11.90 2.69 15.22
CA GLU A 170 10.67 3.44 15.18
C GLU A 170 9.86 3.05 13.95
N LEU A 171 8.55 3.18 14.09
CA LEU A 171 7.57 2.91 13.06
C LEU A 171 6.81 4.19 12.76
N LYS A 172 6.49 4.41 11.50
CA LYS A 172 5.65 5.51 11.04
C LYS A 172 4.53 4.97 10.17
N ILE A 173 3.32 5.50 10.33
CA ILE A 173 2.21 5.19 9.43
C ILE A 173 2.34 6.01 8.15
N THR A 174 2.20 5.37 7.00
CA THR A 174 2.24 6.04 5.71
C THR A 174 0.86 6.60 5.35
N ARG A 175 0.80 7.40 4.28
CA ARG A 175 -0.49 7.85 3.71
C ARG A 175 -1.37 6.67 3.31
N ASP A 176 -0.77 5.63 2.72
CA ASP A 176 -1.48 4.40 2.33
C ASP A 176 -1.95 3.61 3.56
N GLY A 177 -1.18 3.60 4.65
CA GLY A 177 -1.59 3.05 5.94
C GLY A 177 -2.81 3.76 6.53
N VAL A 178 -2.80 5.10 6.51
CA VAL A 178 -3.95 5.92 6.94
C VAL A 178 -5.18 5.66 6.08
N PHE A 179 -5.00 5.63 4.76
CA PHE A 179 -6.09 5.34 3.84
C PHE A 179 -6.68 3.94 4.08
N THR A 180 -5.83 2.93 4.24
CA THR A 180 -6.25 1.54 4.52
C THR A 180 -7.01 1.44 5.84
N PHE A 181 -6.55 2.11 6.89
CA PHE A 181 -7.27 2.19 8.17
C PHE A 181 -8.69 2.75 7.99
N ASN A 182 -8.81 3.91 7.34
CA ASN A 182 -10.09 4.56 7.11
C ASN A 182 -11.02 3.72 6.24
N PHE A 183 -10.48 3.02 5.25
CA PHE A 183 -11.23 2.11 4.39
C PHE A 183 -11.85 0.96 5.20
N ILE A 184 -11.06 0.26 6.02
CA ILE A 184 -11.56 -0.85 6.87
C ILE A 184 -12.58 -0.32 7.89
N ASN A 185 -12.26 0.80 8.55
CA ASN A 185 -13.12 1.39 9.58
C ASN A 185 -14.47 1.87 9.01
N GLY A 186 -14.45 2.47 7.82
CA GLY A 186 -15.64 3.00 7.14
C GLY A 186 -16.60 1.92 6.64
N HIS A 187 -16.09 0.74 6.25
CA HIS A 187 -16.90 -0.40 5.84
C HIS A 187 -17.79 -0.92 6.99
N ASN A 188 -17.25 -1.01 8.21
CA ASN A 188 -18.02 -1.46 9.38
C ASN A 188 -19.18 -0.55 9.77
N SER A 189 -19.02 0.77 9.61
CA SER A 189 -20.07 1.73 9.96
C SER A 189 -21.31 1.64 9.07
N LYS A 190 -21.22 1.01 7.89
CA LYS A 190 -22.36 0.84 6.97
C LYS A 190 -23.10 -0.48 7.16
N ASP A 191 -22.45 -1.51 7.71
CA ASP A 191 -23.08 -2.81 7.98
C ASP A 191 -23.85 -2.86 9.31
N SER A 192 -23.90 -1.74 10.03
CA SER A 192 -24.64 -1.57 11.30
C SER A 192 -25.94 -0.76 11.15
N GLN A 193 -26.42 -0.54 9.91
CA GLN A 193 -27.72 0.08 9.60
C GLN A 193 -28.64 -0.91 8.87
#